data_AF-A0A502EL49-F1
#
_entry.id   AF-A0A502EL49-F1
#
_cell.length_a   1.000
_cell.length_b   1.000
_cell.length_c   1.000
_cell.angle_alpha   90.00
_cell.angle_beta   90.00
_cell.angle_gamma   90.00
#
_symmetry.space_group_name_H-M   'P 1'
#
loop_
_entity.id
_entity.type
_entity.pdbx_description
1 polymer ?
#
loop_
_entity_poly.entity_id
_entity_poly.type
_entity_poly.pdbx_seq_one_letter_code
_entity_poly.pdbx_strand_id
1 'polypeptide(L)'
;MKTKKTKKSSAFEKFATNVSKAAGSTPAFIGAFLIVVAWAASGPIFDYSETWQLVINTGTTIITFLMVFLIQKAQNKDSLAIQLKLNELVASNELSSNSLVDIENMTEEEMIIVQKYYQRLSELAKRDESIRTSHSIAEAHEQHSRKDKNRSEQKTIQKPAVRKTPKK
;
A
#
# COMPACT_ATOMS: atom_id res chain seq x y z
N MET A 1 15.04 -37.00 19.08
CA MET A 1 15.17 -36.96 17.60
C MET A 1 15.83 -35.63 17.23
N LYS A 2 17.14 -35.60 16.93
CA LYS A 2 17.92 -34.36 16.70
C LYS A 2 17.70 -33.88 15.26
N THR A 3 16.97 -32.79 15.07
CA THR A 3 16.77 -32.15 13.77
C THR A 3 18.03 -31.41 13.33
N LYS A 4 18.81 -32.02 12.42
CA LYS A 4 19.88 -31.35 11.67
C LYS A 4 19.24 -30.27 10.78
N LYS A 5 19.11 -29.04 11.29
CA LYS A 5 18.76 -27.86 10.47
C LYS A 5 19.91 -27.54 9.51
N THR A 6 19.78 -28.07 8.30
CA THR A 6 20.15 -27.47 6.99
C THR A 6 21.05 -26.23 7.02
N LYS A 7 22.36 -26.43 7.20
CA LYS A 7 23.40 -25.39 7.05
C LYS A 7 23.56 -24.85 5.61
N LYS A 8 22.90 -25.48 4.61
CA LYS A 8 23.02 -25.15 3.18
C LYS A 8 22.23 -23.91 2.74
N SER A 9 21.06 -23.61 3.33
CA SER A 9 20.26 -22.43 2.91
C SER A 9 20.97 -21.12 3.22
N SER A 10 21.60 -21.02 4.40
CA SER A 10 22.27 -19.80 4.86
C SER A 10 23.47 -19.40 3.99
N ALA A 11 24.24 -20.36 3.45
CA ALA A 11 25.41 -20.05 2.63
C ALA A 11 25.03 -19.54 1.24
N PHE A 12 24.08 -20.20 0.58
CA PHE A 12 23.55 -19.74 -0.71
C PHE A 12 22.81 -18.41 -0.57
N GLU A 13 22.06 -18.21 0.52
CA GLU A 13 21.39 -16.95 0.82
C GLU A 13 22.36 -15.80 1.04
N LYS A 14 23.43 -16.02 1.81
CA LYS A 14 24.49 -15.01 2.01
C LYS A 14 25.21 -14.71 0.71
N PHE A 15 25.51 -15.72 -0.10
CA PHE A 15 26.11 -15.53 -1.42
C PHE A 15 25.19 -14.72 -2.34
N ALA A 16 23.93 -15.11 -2.49
CA ALA A 16 22.97 -14.40 -3.32
C ALA A 16 22.79 -12.94 -2.85
N THR A 17 22.65 -12.71 -1.54
CA THR A 17 22.52 -11.36 -0.98
C THR A 17 23.77 -10.51 -1.24
N ASN A 18 24.97 -11.08 -1.07
CA ASN A 18 26.22 -10.37 -1.33
C ASN A 18 26.42 -10.08 -2.82
N VAL A 19 26.11 -11.03 -3.70
CA VAL A 19 26.20 -10.84 -5.15
C VAL A 19 25.21 -9.79 -5.62
N SER A 20 23.95 -9.84 -5.16
CA SER A 20 22.95 -8.81 -5.51
C SER A 20 23.36 -7.43 -5.01
N LYS A 21 23.91 -7.31 -3.80
CA LYS A 21 24.44 -6.04 -3.28
C LYS A 21 25.65 -5.54 -4.06
N ALA A 22 26.57 -6.44 -4.41
CA ALA A 22 27.75 -6.09 -5.19
C ALA A 22 27.35 -5.66 -6.60
N ALA A 23 26.47 -6.40 -7.26
CA ALA A 23 26.01 -6.10 -8.62
C ALA A 23 25.20 -4.80 -8.72
N GLY A 24 24.52 -4.39 -7.64
CA GLY A 24 23.84 -3.08 -7.56
C GLY A 24 24.74 -1.91 -7.16
N SER A 25 26.02 -2.13 -6.87
CA SER A 25 26.93 -1.08 -6.39
C SER A 25 27.54 -0.26 -7.54
N THR A 26 27.79 1.02 -7.30
CA THR A 26 28.47 1.94 -8.23
C THR A 26 29.79 1.41 -8.80
N PRO A 27 30.73 0.84 -7.99
CA PRO A 27 31.98 0.30 -8.54
C PRO A 27 31.75 -0.92 -9.44
N ALA A 28 30.75 -1.76 -9.18
CA ALA A 28 30.43 -2.88 -10.07
C ALA A 28 29.88 -2.40 -11.42
N PHE A 29 29.06 -1.35 -11.42
CA PHE A 29 28.59 -0.72 -12.66
C PHE A 29 29.76 -0.17 -13.49
N ILE A 30 30.69 0.56 -12.86
CA ILE A 30 31.89 1.09 -13.53
C ILE A 30 32.74 -0.07 -14.11
N GLY A 31 32.95 -1.13 -13.34
CA GLY A 31 33.67 -2.32 -13.81
C GLY A 31 33.00 -3.00 -15.01
N ALA A 32 31.67 -3.20 -14.94
CA ALA A 32 30.90 -3.77 -16.03
C ALA A 32 30.96 -2.89 -17.29
N PHE A 33 30.87 -1.56 -17.13
CA PHE A 33 31.00 -0.61 -18.23
C PHE A 33 32.38 -0.68 -18.89
N LEU A 34 33.45 -0.74 -18.10
CA LEU A 34 34.82 -0.90 -18.63
C LEU A 34 35.00 -2.21 -19.38
N ILE A 35 34.39 -3.31 -18.90
CA ILE A 35 34.40 -4.60 -19.61
C ILE A 35 33.72 -4.47 -20.98
N VAL A 36 32.57 -3.81 -21.06
CA VAL A 36 31.85 -3.57 -22.33
C VAL A 36 32.69 -2.71 -23.28
N VAL A 37 33.35 -1.66 -22.77
CA VAL A 37 34.23 -0.80 -23.57
C VAL A 37 35.45 -1.58 -24.08
N ALA A 38 36.09 -2.38 -23.23
CA ALA A 38 37.22 -3.21 -23.62
C ALA A 38 36.82 -4.27 -24.65
N TRP A 39 35.64 -4.88 -24.50
CA TRP A 39 35.09 -5.80 -25.48
C TRP A 39 34.87 -5.09 -26.82
N ALA A 40 34.21 -3.93 -26.84
CA ALA A 40 33.98 -3.15 -28.06
C ALA A 40 35.29 -2.74 -28.75
N ALA A 41 36.32 -2.37 -27.97
CA ALA A 41 37.65 -2.03 -28.48
C ALA A 41 38.40 -3.25 -29.04
N SER A 42 38.08 -4.46 -28.62
CA SER A 42 38.63 -5.69 -29.21
C SER A 42 37.96 -6.09 -30.53
N GLY A 43 36.78 -5.54 -30.84
CA GLY A 43 36.02 -5.83 -32.07
C GLY A 43 36.82 -5.69 -33.38
N PRO A 44 37.60 -4.62 -33.60
CA PRO A 44 38.43 -4.46 -34.79
C PRO A 44 39.52 -5.52 -34.97
N ILE A 45 39.99 -6.16 -33.88
CA ILE A 45 40.98 -7.24 -33.94
C ILE A 45 40.34 -8.55 -34.47
N PHE A 46 39.05 -8.72 -34.23
CA PHE A 46 38.26 -9.90 -34.60
C PHE A 46 37.33 -9.66 -35.79
N ASP A 47 37.54 -8.57 -36.54
CA ASP A 47 36.71 -8.14 -37.68
C ASP A 47 35.21 -8.12 -37.40
N TYR A 48 34.81 -7.87 -36.14
CA TYR A 48 33.42 -7.96 -35.69
C TYR A 48 32.72 -9.29 -36.07
N SER A 49 33.47 -10.39 -36.04
CA SER A 49 33.00 -11.71 -36.45
C SER A 49 31.75 -12.18 -35.72
N GLU A 50 31.00 -13.09 -36.37
CA GLU A 50 29.83 -13.75 -35.79
C GLU A 50 30.13 -14.41 -34.44
N THR A 51 31.32 -15.02 -34.28
CA THR A 51 31.74 -15.62 -33.00
C THR A 51 31.97 -14.56 -31.93
N TRP A 52 32.54 -13.40 -32.28
CA TRP A 52 32.78 -12.30 -31.34
C TRP A 52 31.45 -11.71 -30.82
N GLN A 53 30.44 -11.57 -31.68
CA GLN A 53 29.09 -11.14 -31.30
C GLN A 53 28.36 -12.22 -30.48
N LEU A 54 28.49 -13.49 -30.88
CA LEU A 54 27.87 -14.63 -30.21
C LEU A 54 28.35 -14.75 -28.76
N VAL A 55 29.63 -14.53 -28.50
CA VAL A 55 30.21 -14.63 -27.15
C VAL A 55 29.56 -13.63 -26.19
N ILE A 56 29.39 -12.37 -26.57
CA ILE A 56 28.77 -11.38 -25.66
C ILE A 56 27.27 -11.61 -25.50
N ASN A 57 26.57 -11.93 -26.59
CA ASN A 57 25.12 -12.14 -26.55
C ASN A 57 24.79 -13.38 -25.69
N THR A 58 25.52 -14.47 -25.89
CA THR A 58 25.34 -15.71 -25.12
C THR A 58 25.74 -15.51 -23.67
N GLY A 59 26.91 -14.89 -23.42
CA GLY A 59 27.41 -14.63 -22.06
C GLY A 59 26.48 -13.74 -21.25
N THR A 60 26.04 -12.62 -21.85
CA THR A 60 25.11 -11.69 -21.19
C THR A 60 23.75 -12.33 -20.92
N THR A 61 23.25 -13.17 -21.83
CA THR A 61 21.99 -13.89 -21.64
C THR A 61 22.06 -14.84 -20.44
N ILE A 62 23.14 -15.62 -20.32
CA ILE A 62 23.34 -16.53 -19.18
C ILE A 62 23.45 -15.73 -17.87
N ILE A 63 24.26 -14.67 -17.86
CA ILE A 63 24.42 -13.82 -16.66
C ILE A 63 23.08 -13.20 -16.26
N THR A 64 22.31 -12.68 -17.22
CA THR A 64 21.01 -12.07 -16.98
C THR A 64 20.01 -13.09 -16.44
N PHE A 65 19.96 -14.30 -17.02
CA PHE A 65 19.11 -15.38 -16.52
C PHE A 65 19.44 -15.73 -15.07
N LEU A 66 20.72 -15.87 -14.74
CA LEU A 66 21.17 -16.10 -13.36
C LEU A 66 20.84 -14.92 -12.44
N MET A 67 21.02 -13.69 -12.92
CA MET A 67 20.76 -12.46 -12.17
C MET A 67 19.29 -12.36 -11.76
N VAL A 68 18.35 -12.74 -12.63
CA VAL A 68 16.91 -12.75 -12.31
C VAL A 68 16.63 -13.63 -11.09
N PHE A 69 17.18 -14.85 -11.04
CA PHE A 69 17.02 -15.72 -9.86
C PHE A 69 17.70 -15.18 -8.61
N LEU A 70 18.87 -14.55 -8.76
CA LEU A 70 19.58 -13.93 -7.63
C LEU A 70 18.79 -12.76 -7.04
N ILE A 71 18.23 -11.89 -7.89
CA ILE A 71 17.37 -10.77 -7.48
C ILE A 71 16.12 -11.31 -6.78
N GLN A 72 15.41 -12.27 -7.38
CA GLN A 72 14.21 -12.87 -6.78
C GLN A 72 14.52 -13.48 -5.40
N LYS A 73 15.65 -14.19 -5.27
CA LYS A 73 16.06 -14.78 -3.99
C LYS A 73 16.41 -13.72 -2.94
N ALA A 74 17.08 -12.63 -3.33
CA ALA A 74 17.40 -11.52 -2.44
C ALA A 74 16.14 -10.78 -1.98
N GLN A 75 15.22 -10.50 -2.91
CA GLN A 75 13.96 -9.81 -2.64
C GLN A 75 13.01 -10.62 -1.74
N ASN A 76 12.94 -11.95 -1.89
CA ASN A 76 12.08 -12.80 -1.05
C ASN A 76 12.34 -12.65 0.46
N LYS A 77 13.57 -12.33 0.88
CA LYS A 77 13.90 -12.12 2.30
C LYS A 77 13.54 -10.73 2.79
N ASP A 78 13.60 -9.73 1.92
CA ASP A 78 13.32 -8.34 2.26
C ASP A 78 11.82 -8.09 2.34
N SER A 79 11.01 -8.72 1.47
CA SER A 79 9.55 -8.70 1.57
C SER A 79 9.06 -9.26 2.92
N LEU A 80 9.60 -10.41 3.35
CA LEU A 80 9.27 -11.00 4.65
C LEU A 80 9.68 -10.11 5.83
N ALA A 81 10.81 -9.41 5.72
CA ALA A 81 11.25 -8.49 6.77
C ALA A 81 10.37 -7.24 6.86
N ILE A 82 9.83 -6.76 5.73
CA ILE A 82 8.87 -5.66 5.69
C ILE A 82 7.56 -6.09 6.34
N GLN A 83 7.03 -7.27 5.99
CA GLN A 83 5.84 -7.84 6.62
C GLN A 83 5.97 -7.88 8.15
N LEU A 84 7.05 -8.48 8.67
CA LEU A 84 7.27 -8.59 10.11
C LEU A 84 7.35 -7.23 10.82
N LYS A 85 7.98 -6.22 10.19
CA LYS A 85 8.04 -4.86 10.75
C LYS A 85 6.69 -4.16 10.73
N LEU A 86 5.91 -4.31 9.67
CA LEU A 86 4.56 -3.77 9.57
C LEU A 86 3.65 -4.41 10.62
N ASN A 87 3.77 -5.72 10.78
CA ASN A 87 3.05 -6.51 11.76
C ASN A 87 3.32 -6.05 13.19
N GLU A 88 4.59 -5.79 13.53
CA GLU A 88 4.98 -5.22 14.83
C GLU A 88 4.42 -3.80 15.04
N LEU A 89 4.42 -2.95 14.01
CA LEU A 89 3.85 -1.59 14.07
C LEU A 89 2.32 -1.59 14.20
N VAL A 90 1.65 -2.52 13.52
CA VAL A 90 0.19 -2.72 13.63
C VAL A 90 -0.13 -3.26 15.02
N ALA A 91 0.56 -4.31 15.47
CA ALA A 91 0.35 -4.90 16.80
C ALA A 91 0.65 -3.93 17.97
N SER A 92 1.61 -3.01 17.80
CA SER A 92 1.93 -1.98 18.81
C SER A 92 0.95 -0.80 18.82
N ASN A 93 0.04 -0.71 17.86
CA ASN A 93 -1.08 0.22 17.90
C ASN A 93 -2.24 -0.41 18.67
N GLU A 94 -2.54 0.09 19.88
CA GLU A 94 -3.56 -0.42 20.81
C GLU A 94 -5.00 -0.49 20.24
N LEU A 95 -5.24 0.05 19.03
CA LEU A 95 -6.52 0.01 18.32
C LEU A 95 -6.53 -0.89 17.08
N SER A 96 -5.43 -1.56 16.74
CA SER A 96 -5.41 -2.42 15.56
C SER A 96 -5.94 -3.82 15.89
N SER A 97 -6.92 -4.27 15.11
CA SER A 97 -7.40 -5.64 15.20
C SER A 97 -6.32 -6.56 14.61
N ASN A 98 -5.86 -7.54 15.40
CA ASN A 98 -4.88 -8.59 15.01
C ASN A 98 -5.17 -9.24 13.64
N SER A 99 -6.39 -9.12 13.11
CA SER A 99 -6.79 -9.61 11.80
C SER A 99 -6.03 -9.01 10.59
N LEU A 100 -5.38 -7.85 10.70
CA LEU A 100 -4.58 -7.27 9.60
C LEU A 100 -3.10 -7.66 9.62
N VAL A 101 -2.62 -8.19 10.76
CA VAL A 101 -1.22 -8.50 11.03
C VAL A 101 -0.73 -9.73 10.23
N ASP A 102 -1.60 -10.45 9.52
CA ASP A 102 -1.16 -11.60 8.71
C ASP A 102 -1.87 -11.68 7.35
N ILE A 103 -2.30 -10.53 6.80
CA ILE A 103 -3.13 -10.52 5.58
C ILE A 103 -2.48 -11.16 4.35
N GLU A 104 -1.14 -11.25 4.32
CA GLU A 104 -0.40 -11.84 3.21
C GLU A 104 -0.39 -13.38 3.22
N ASN A 105 -0.70 -14.00 4.36
CA ASN A 105 -0.84 -15.46 4.48
C ASN A 105 -2.31 -15.91 4.61
N MET A 106 -3.26 -14.97 4.60
CA MET A 106 -4.69 -15.26 4.65
C MET A 106 -5.17 -15.87 3.34
N THR A 107 -6.10 -16.81 3.45
CA THR A 107 -6.85 -17.28 2.28
C THR A 107 -7.76 -16.18 1.74
N GLU A 108 -8.15 -16.28 0.48
CA GLU A 108 -9.00 -15.28 -0.18
C GLU A 108 -10.35 -15.09 0.54
N GLU A 109 -10.88 -16.18 1.10
CA GLU A 109 -12.11 -16.19 1.90
C GLU A 109 -11.95 -15.37 3.19
N GLU A 110 -10.83 -15.53 3.90
CA GLU A 110 -10.50 -14.79 5.11
C GLU A 110 -10.28 -13.29 4.80
N MET A 111 -9.67 -12.98 3.67
CA MET A 111 -9.47 -11.59 3.21
C MET A 111 -10.81 -10.88 2.95
N ILE A 112 -11.79 -11.57 2.37
CA ILE A 112 -13.15 -11.04 2.17
C ILE A 112 -13.84 -10.75 3.51
N ILE A 113 -13.63 -11.59 4.52
CA ILE A 113 -14.21 -11.38 5.87
C ILE A 113 -13.62 -10.13 6.52
N VAL A 114 -12.29 -9.97 6.46
CA VAL A 114 -11.61 -8.78 6.98
C VAL A 114 -12.05 -7.52 6.24
N GLN A 115 -12.14 -7.58 4.91
CA GLN A 115 -12.63 -6.48 4.09
C GLN A 115 -14.05 -6.05 4.51
N LYS A 116 -14.99 -6.99 4.66
CA LYS A 116 -16.36 -6.71 5.11
C LYS A 116 -16.41 -6.08 6.50
N TYR A 117 -15.57 -6.55 7.42
CA TYR A 117 -15.48 -5.99 8.77
C TYR A 117 -15.03 -4.52 8.74
N TYR A 118 -13.96 -4.19 8.03
CA TYR A 118 -13.47 -2.80 7.93
C TYR A 118 -14.40 -1.89 7.13
N GLN A 119 -15.05 -2.42 6.10
CA GLN A 119 -16.06 -1.69 5.34
C GLN A 119 -17.25 -1.31 6.24
N ARG A 120 -17.68 -2.24 7.10
CA ARG A 120 -18.72 -1.97 8.10
C ARG A 120 -18.27 -0.98 9.17
N LEU A 121 -17.02 -1.06 9.63
CA LEU A 121 -16.46 -0.12 10.59
C LEU A 121 -16.39 1.31 9.99
N SER A 122 -16.01 1.44 8.71
CA SER A 122 -16.00 2.71 7.99
C SER A 122 -17.41 3.31 7.84
N GLU A 123 -18.42 2.48 7.53
CA GLU A 123 -19.82 2.93 7.49
C GLU A 123 -20.30 3.48 8.83
N LEU A 124 -19.94 2.80 9.93
CA LEU A 124 -20.30 3.23 11.29
C LEU A 124 -19.59 4.54 11.66
N ALA A 125 -18.29 4.67 11.37
CA ALA A 125 -17.54 5.90 11.60
C ALA A 125 -18.10 7.09 10.81
N LYS A 126 -18.46 6.91 9.52
CA LYS A 126 -19.12 7.95 8.71
C LYS A 126 -20.48 8.35 9.27
N ARG A 127 -21.22 7.41 9.84
CA ARG A 127 -22.51 7.69 10.47
C ARG A 127 -22.33 8.49 11.76
N ASP A 128 -21.34 8.14 12.58
CA ASP A 128 -21.04 8.89 13.81
C ASP A 128 -20.49 10.29 13.52
N GLU A 129 -19.71 10.46 12.45
CA GLU A 129 -19.28 11.77 11.95
C GLU A 129 -20.49 12.61 11.48
N SER A 130 -21.46 11.99 10.79
CA SER A 130 -22.71 12.65 10.38
C SER A 130 -23.64 13.04 11.53
N ILE A 131 -23.55 12.36 12.68
CA ILE A 131 -24.29 12.72 13.90
C ILE A 131 -23.62 13.92 14.60
N ARG A 132 -22.31 14.12 14.42
CA ARG A 132 -21.54 15.26 14.97
C ARG A 132 -21.39 16.45 14.02
N THR A 133 -21.88 16.38 12.78
CA THR A 133 -21.99 17.55 11.90
C THR A 133 -23.19 18.40 12.30
N SER A 134 -22.97 19.32 13.24
CA SER A 134 -23.67 20.60 13.17
C SER A 134 -23.23 21.26 11.87
N HIS A 135 -24.05 21.10 10.83
CA HIS A 135 -24.19 22.04 9.74
C HIS A 135 -23.91 23.46 10.27
N SER A 136 -23.02 24.21 9.61
CA SER A 136 -22.34 25.41 10.15
C SER A 136 -23.25 26.28 11.03
N ILE A 137 -22.71 27.01 12.02
CA ILE A 137 -23.53 27.90 12.88
C ILE A 137 -24.49 28.78 12.06
N ALA A 138 -24.09 29.19 10.85
CA ALA A 138 -24.95 29.89 9.90
C ALA A 138 -26.18 29.09 9.43
N GLU A 139 -26.01 27.80 9.11
CA GLU A 139 -27.07 26.89 8.71
C GLU A 139 -28.00 26.51 9.89
N ALA A 140 -27.44 26.34 11.09
CA ALA A 140 -28.21 26.16 12.32
C ALA A 140 -29.07 27.40 12.65
N HIS A 141 -28.53 28.60 12.49
CA HIS A 141 -29.26 29.86 12.63
C HIS A 141 -30.35 30.03 11.56
N GLU A 142 -30.09 29.61 10.32
CA GLU A 142 -31.06 29.69 9.24
C GLU A 142 -32.25 28.76 9.48
N GLN A 143 -32.00 27.52 9.93
CA GLN A 143 -33.08 26.60 10.30
C GLN A 143 -33.90 27.11 11.48
N HIS A 144 -33.25 27.68 12.50
CA HIS A 144 -33.97 28.28 13.64
C HIS A 144 -34.82 29.48 13.19
N SER A 145 -34.27 30.35 12.33
CA SER A 145 -34.97 31.51 11.78
C SER A 145 -36.15 31.10 10.89
N ARG A 146 -36.00 30.03 10.09
CA ARG A 146 -37.09 29.45 9.28
C ARG A 146 -38.19 28.86 10.19
N LYS A 147 -37.82 28.20 11.28
CA LYS A 147 -38.78 27.64 12.25
C LYS A 147 -39.54 28.73 13.00
N ASP A 148 -38.88 29.82 13.37
CA ASP A 148 -39.53 30.97 14.01
C ASP A 148 -40.46 31.72 13.06
N LYS A 149 -40.09 31.88 11.78
CA LYS A 149 -40.98 32.43 10.75
C LYS A 149 -42.24 31.58 10.56
N ASN A 150 -42.10 30.27 10.38
CA ASN A 150 -43.24 29.37 10.22
C ASN A 150 -44.16 29.36 11.45
N ARG A 151 -43.60 29.49 12.65
CA ARG A 151 -44.37 29.59 13.91
C ARG A 151 -45.13 30.92 14.01
N SER A 152 -44.57 32.00 13.49
CA SER A 152 -45.22 33.32 13.42
C SER A 152 -46.32 33.37 12.37
N GLU A 153 -46.14 32.71 11.23
CA GLU A 153 -47.16 32.59 10.17
C GLU A 153 -48.34 31.72 10.63
N GLN A 154 -48.09 30.59 11.30
CA GLN A 154 -49.15 29.77 11.90
C GLN A 154 -49.95 30.53 12.97
N LYS A 155 -49.31 31.35 13.80
CA LYS A 155 -50.02 32.22 14.77
C LYS A 155 -50.86 33.31 14.10
N THR A 156 -50.47 33.75 12.91
CA THR A 156 -51.20 34.79 12.15
C THR A 156 -52.43 34.20 11.47
N ILE A 157 -52.34 32.97 10.96
CA ILE A 157 -53.45 32.24 10.33
C ILE A 157 -54.51 31.78 11.37
N GLN A 158 -54.11 31.59 12.64
CA GLN A 158 -54.97 31.03 13.68
C GLN A 158 -55.60 32.07 14.63
N LYS A 159 -55.55 33.38 14.32
CA LYS A 159 -56.30 34.42 15.05
C LYS A 159 -57.75 34.45 14.56
N PRO A 160 -58.76 34.02 15.34
CA PRO A 160 -60.15 34.09 14.92
C PRO A 160 -60.65 35.54 14.99
N ALA A 161 -61.44 35.96 14.02
CA ALA A 161 -62.24 37.18 14.07
C ALA A 161 -63.30 37.07 15.19
N VAL A 162 -62.95 37.45 16.41
CA VAL A 162 -63.91 37.49 17.54
C VAL A 162 -64.65 38.83 17.54
N ARG A 163 -65.88 38.77 17.02
CA ARG A 163 -67.14 39.32 17.56
C ARG A 163 -67.23 40.83 17.80
N LYS A 164 -67.98 41.54 16.94
CA LYS A 164 -68.78 42.71 17.32
C LYS A 164 -70.26 42.44 17.02
N THR A 165 -71.02 42.09 18.05
CA THR A 165 -72.49 42.22 18.05
C THR A 165 -72.85 43.44 18.90
N PRO A 166 -73.62 44.41 18.40
CA PRO A 166 -73.99 45.58 19.17
C PRO A 166 -75.10 45.23 20.18
N LYS A 167 -74.99 45.79 21.39
CA LYS A 167 -75.99 45.70 22.46
C LYS A 167 -77.23 46.54 22.11
N LYS A 168 -78.41 45.92 22.11
CA LYS A 168 -79.56 46.28 22.97
C LYS A 168 -80.68 45.28 22.77
#